data_AF-A0A5B0Q596-F1
#
_entry.id   AF-A0A5B0Q596-F1
#
_cell.length_a   1.000
_cell.length_b   1.000
_cell.length_c   1.000
_cell.angle_alpha   90.00
_cell.angle_beta   90.00
_cell.angle_gamma   90.00
#
_symmetry.space_group_name_H-M   'P 1'
#
loop_
_entity.id
_entity.type
_entity.pdbx_description
1 polymer ?
#
loop_
_entity_poly.entity_id
_entity_poly.type
_entity_poly.pdbx_seq_one_letter_code
_entity_poly.pdbx_strand_id
1 'polypeptide(L)'
;MPMSRWTRRLSVITLIGFLSVGLSESLQHSLVRRQDTSRQQCGIGFGVEGLGPDITCINYNGDPYTCRTLDCYIGDPNSRPDLPPYPLLLFKNCRKMLSDYNLGPPINQTHPIWYHADNQAQTLEAQIDGSGDKYLCTWTESTDPNNVRPYCDGCSSADTENSQP
;
A
#
# COMPACT_ATOMS: atom_id res chain seq x y z
N MET A 1 71.61 -48.09 34.89
CA MET A 1 70.82 -48.44 33.70
C MET A 1 70.24 -49.83 33.90
N PRO A 2 68.95 -49.92 34.25
CA PRO A 2 68.02 -50.66 33.40
C PRO A 2 66.60 -50.01 33.29
N MET A 3 65.93 -50.41 32.20
CA MET A 3 64.48 -50.54 31.92
C MET A 3 63.45 -49.63 32.59
N SER A 4 62.58 -49.03 31.76
CA SER A 4 61.11 -49.15 31.91
C SER A 4 60.37 -48.43 30.76
N ARG A 5 59.69 -49.20 29.89
CA ARG A 5 58.76 -48.73 28.86
C ARG A 5 57.46 -48.30 29.53
N TRP A 6 57.00 -47.07 29.29
CA TRP A 6 55.61 -46.67 29.51
C TRP A 6 55.04 -46.02 28.25
N THR A 7 53.87 -46.52 27.87
CA THR A 7 53.02 -46.22 26.73
C THR A 7 52.34 -44.87 26.85
N ARG A 8 52.02 -44.21 25.71
CA ARG A 8 50.75 -43.46 25.52
C ARG A 8 50.50 -43.00 24.07
N ARG A 9 49.53 -43.70 23.45
CA ARG A 9 48.37 -43.23 22.66
C ARG A 9 48.62 -42.45 21.35
N LEU A 10 48.35 -43.13 20.23
CA LEU A 10 47.92 -42.51 18.97
C LEU A 10 46.52 -41.93 19.14
N SER A 11 46.32 -40.68 18.73
CA SER A 11 44.99 -40.11 18.49
C SER A 11 44.69 -40.21 17.00
N VAL A 12 43.66 -40.97 16.65
CA VAL A 12 43.06 -41.03 15.31
C VAL A 12 42.06 -39.89 15.22
N ILE A 13 42.28 -38.95 14.30
CA ILE A 13 41.31 -37.89 14.00
C ILE A 13 40.43 -38.40 12.84
N THR A 14 39.20 -38.78 13.17
CA THR A 14 38.15 -39.14 12.20
C THR A 14 37.50 -37.86 11.69
N LEU A 15 37.75 -37.49 10.43
CA LEU A 15 37.01 -36.43 9.74
C LEU A 15 35.74 -37.03 9.13
N ILE A 16 34.60 -36.75 9.75
CA ILE A 16 33.27 -37.07 9.22
C ILE A 16 32.95 -36.00 8.16
N GLY A 17 32.92 -36.40 6.90
CA GLY A 17 32.44 -35.56 5.80
C GLY A 17 30.93 -35.35 5.91
N PHE A 18 30.52 -34.09 6.06
CA PHE A 18 29.13 -33.68 5.95
C PHE A 18 28.71 -33.71 4.47
N LEU A 19 27.92 -34.71 4.08
CA LEU A 19 27.13 -34.68 2.85
C LEU A 19 25.85 -33.90 3.15
N SER A 20 25.87 -32.59 2.87
CA SER A 20 24.67 -31.76 2.84
C SER A 20 23.85 -32.12 1.58
N VAL A 21 22.89 -33.02 1.74
CA VAL A 21 21.82 -33.25 0.78
C VAL A 21 20.92 -32.02 0.84
N GLY A 22 21.02 -31.17 -0.19
CA GLY A 22 20.16 -30.01 -0.35
C GLY A 22 18.71 -30.46 -0.58
N LEU A 23 17.91 -30.41 0.48
CA LEU A 23 16.46 -30.32 0.39
C LEU A 23 16.13 -28.89 -0.01
N SER A 24 15.81 -28.68 -1.29
CA SER A 24 15.15 -27.45 -1.73
C SER A 24 13.72 -27.47 -1.21
N GLU A 25 13.50 -26.97 0.00
CA GLU A 25 12.16 -26.62 0.47
C GLU A 25 11.69 -25.41 -0.35
N SER A 26 10.63 -25.62 -1.13
CA SER A 26 9.91 -24.56 -1.81
C SER A 26 9.30 -23.63 -0.76
N LEU A 27 9.90 -22.45 -0.58
CA LEU A 27 9.30 -21.34 0.15
C LEU A 27 8.06 -20.85 -0.60
N GLN A 28 6.91 -21.44 -0.30
CA GLN A 28 5.62 -20.81 -0.56
C GLN A 28 5.41 -19.73 0.52
N HIS A 29 5.85 -18.50 0.23
CA HIS A 29 5.50 -17.33 1.03
C HIS A 29 3.97 -17.15 0.98
N SER A 30 3.31 -17.53 2.07
CA SER A 30 1.91 -17.19 2.31
C SER A 30 1.89 -15.77 2.88
N LEU A 31 1.40 -14.81 2.10
CA LEU A 31 1.15 -13.43 2.56
C LEU A 31 0.05 -13.49 3.64
N VAL A 32 0.43 -13.37 4.91
CA VAL A 32 -0.52 -13.25 6.01
C VAL A 32 -0.95 -11.80 6.10
N ARG A 33 -1.98 -11.40 5.34
CA ARG A 33 -2.65 -10.09 5.53
C ARG A 33 -2.98 -9.92 7.01
N ARG A 34 -2.27 -9.05 7.74
CA ARG A 34 -2.69 -8.64 9.08
C ARG A 34 -3.91 -7.73 8.92
N GLN A 35 -5.01 -8.13 9.53
CA GLN A 35 -6.21 -7.31 9.58
C GLN A 35 -5.98 -6.22 10.62
N ASP A 36 -5.76 -4.99 10.17
CA ASP A 36 -5.73 -3.83 11.05
C ASP A 36 -7.17 -3.39 11.28
N THR A 37 -7.63 -3.55 12.52
CA THR A 37 -9.00 -3.21 12.92
C THR A 37 -9.21 -1.71 13.12
N SER A 38 -8.15 -0.90 13.07
CA SER A 38 -8.26 0.55 13.23
C SER A 38 -8.80 1.21 11.96
N ARG A 39 -9.59 2.27 12.14
CA ARG A 39 -10.06 3.11 11.03
C ARG A 39 -8.87 3.78 10.36
N GLN A 40 -8.79 3.66 9.05
CA GLN A 40 -7.76 4.27 8.23
C GLN A 40 -8.38 5.35 7.33
N GLN A 41 -7.57 6.35 6.97
CA GLN A 41 -7.95 7.36 5.98
C GLN A 41 -7.01 7.26 4.79
N CYS A 42 -7.56 7.33 3.57
CA CYS A 42 -6.80 7.26 2.32
C CYS A 42 -6.02 8.54 2.03
N GLY A 43 -5.15 8.94 2.95
CA GLY A 43 -4.50 10.24 2.95
C GLY A 43 -3.66 10.53 1.71
N ILE A 44 -2.92 9.53 1.23
CA ILE A 44 -2.00 9.65 0.10
C ILE A 44 -2.59 9.02 -1.15
N GLY A 45 -3.15 7.82 -1.05
CA GLY A 45 -3.53 7.04 -2.22
C GLY A 45 -4.89 6.40 -2.08
N PHE A 46 -5.59 6.29 -3.19
CA PHE A 46 -6.88 5.60 -3.32
C PHE A 46 -6.99 5.04 -4.73
N GLY A 47 -7.52 3.84 -4.86
CA GLY A 47 -7.79 3.21 -6.13
C GLY A 47 -8.94 2.23 -6.03
N VAL A 48 -9.84 2.29 -7.00
CA VAL A 48 -10.84 1.24 -7.24
C VAL A 48 -10.34 0.43 -8.42
N GLU A 49 -9.91 -0.81 -8.18
CA GLU A 49 -9.48 -1.71 -9.26
C GLU A 49 -10.72 -2.20 -10.02
N GLY A 50 -11.08 -1.51 -11.11
CA GLY A 50 -12.22 -1.89 -11.97
C GLY A 50 -13.56 -1.88 -11.22
N LEU A 51 -14.43 -2.86 -11.50
CA LEU A 51 -15.67 -3.12 -10.75
C LEU A 51 -15.44 -4.08 -9.56
N GLY A 52 -14.20 -4.17 -9.07
CA GLY A 52 -13.82 -5.06 -7.99
C GLY A 52 -14.48 -4.67 -6.65
N PRO A 53 -14.62 -5.62 -5.72
CA PRO A 53 -15.21 -5.37 -4.40
C PRO A 53 -14.27 -4.60 -3.46
N ASP A 54 -13.03 -4.34 -3.88
CA ASP A 54 -11.95 -3.88 -3.04
C ASP A 54 -11.40 -2.51 -3.50
N ILE A 55 -10.96 -1.73 -2.53
CA ILE A 55 -10.27 -0.45 -2.68
C ILE A 55 -8.84 -0.64 -2.20
N THR A 56 -7.89 -0.20 -3.02
CA THR A 56 -6.48 -0.06 -2.62
C THR A 56 -6.24 1.34 -2.10
N CYS A 57 -5.43 1.46 -1.05
CA CYS A 57 -5.32 2.72 -0.37
C CYS A 57 -3.98 2.88 0.35
N ILE A 58 -3.53 4.13 0.52
CA ILE A 58 -2.30 4.52 1.21
C ILE A 58 -2.65 5.60 2.24
N ASN A 59 -2.33 5.38 3.52
CA ASN A 59 -2.61 6.35 4.59
C ASN A 59 -1.61 7.53 4.56
N TYR A 60 -1.79 8.49 5.45
CA TYR A 60 -0.87 9.63 5.60
C TYR A 60 0.56 9.24 6.01
N ASN A 61 0.78 8.06 6.56
CA ASN A 61 2.11 7.54 6.91
C ASN A 61 2.79 6.82 5.75
N GLY A 62 2.08 6.60 4.63
CA GLY A 62 2.61 5.84 3.49
C GLY A 62 2.33 4.34 3.55
N ASP A 63 1.55 3.86 4.52
CA ASP A 63 1.27 2.42 4.65
C ASP A 63 0.17 2.00 3.65
N PRO A 64 0.42 0.96 2.82
CA PRO A 64 -0.56 0.44 1.90
C PRO A 64 -1.53 -0.55 2.57
N TYR A 65 -2.79 -0.48 2.19
CA TYR A 65 -3.84 -1.39 2.66
C TYR A 65 -4.91 -1.63 1.60
N THR A 66 -5.67 -2.71 1.81
CA THR A 66 -6.82 -3.08 1.00
C THR A 66 -8.06 -3.16 1.88
N CYS A 67 -9.15 -2.53 1.48
CA CYS A 67 -10.43 -2.55 2.17
C CYS A 67 -11.53 -2.98 1.20
N ARG A 68 -12.63 -3.52 1.70
CA ARG A 68 -13.82 -3.70 0.85
C ARG A 68 -14.46 -2.34 0.61
N THR A 69 -14.99 -2.12 -0.58
CA THR A 69 -15.65 -0.87 -0.98
C THR A 69 -16.77 -0.45 -0.03
N LEU A 70 -17.52 -1.42 0.50
CA LEU A 70 -18.63 -1.19 1.45
C LEU A 70 -18.16 -0.82 2.87
N ASP A 71 -16.88 -0.99 3.17
CA ASP A 71 -16.30 -0.62 4.46
C ASP A 71 -15.64 0.77 4.41
N CYS A 72 -15.77 1.48 3.29
CA CYS A 72 -15.27 2.83 3.10
C CYS A 72 -16.40 3.85 2.92
N TYR A 73 -16.15 5.10 3.28
CA TYR A 73 -17.13 6.19 3.20
C TYR A 73 -16.47 7.58 3.14
N ILE A 74 -17.24 8.59 2.72
CA ILE A 74 -16.87 10.01 2.69
C ILE A 74 -17.75 10.77 3.69
N GLY A 75 -17.17 11.64 4.51
CA GLY A 75 -17.89 12.44 5.49
C GLY A 75 -17.18 12.46 6.84
N ASP A 76 -17.96 12.70 7.90
CA ASP A 76 -17.44 12.68 9.26
C ASP A 76 -17.09 11.22 9.66
N PRO A 77 -15.91 10.98 10.24
CA PRO A 77 -15.50 9.64 10.67
C PRO A 77 -16.50 9.01 11.66
N ASN A 78 -17.24 9.80 12.42
CA ASN A 78 -18.21 9.33 13.41
C ASN A 78 -19.63 9.19 12.86
N SER A 79 -19.90 9.62 11.63
CA SER A 79 -21.24 9.63 11.05
C SER A 79 -21.48 8.55 10.00
N ARG A 80 -20.60 7.52 9.91
CA ARG A 80 -20.54 6.45 8.89
C ARG A 80 -21.82 6.34 8.05
N PRO A 81 -21.93 7.13 6.97
CA PRO A 81 -23.07 7.00 6.08
C PRO A 81 -22.95 5.67 5.36
N ASP A 82 -24.04 4.92 5.23
CA ASP A 82 -24.11 3.64 4.49
C ASP A 82 -24.06 3.85 2.97
N LEU A 83 -23.07 4.59 2.48
CA LEU A 83 -22.85 4.86 1.07
C LEU A 83 -21.37 4.64 0.72
N PRO A 84 -21.07 3.89 -0.34
CA PRO A 84 -19.69 3.70 -0.79
C PRO A 84 -19.06 5.06 -1.14
N PRO A 85 -17.73 5.21 -1.03
CA PRO A 85 -17.08 6.50 -1.13
C PRO A 85 -17.08 7.04 -2.57
N TYR A 86 -17.05 6.15 -3.58
CA TYR A 86 -16.89 6.52 -4.99
C TYR A 86 -17.93 7.54 -5.51
N PRO A 87 -19.26 7.37 -5.31
CA PRO A 87 -20.23 8.38 -5.76
C PRO A 87 -20.15 9.71 -4.99
N LEU A 88 -19.47 9.75 -3.83
CA LEU A 88 -19.40 10.93 -2.96
C LEU A 88 -18.06 11.65 -3.03
N LEU A 89 -17.00 10.95 -3.41
CA LEU A 89 -15.69 11.54 -3.62
C LEU A 89 -15.73 12.39 -4.87
N LEU A 90 -15.58 13.70 -4.68
CA LEU A 90 -15.77 14.69 -5.73
C LEU A 90 -14.59 15.66 -5.73
N PHE A 91 -13.90 15.75 -6.87
CA PHE A 91 -12.90 16.79 -7.10
C PHE A 91 -13.44 17.86 -8.03
N LYS A 92 -12.96 19.09 -7.88
CA LYS A 92 -13.41 20.28 -8.62
C LYS A 92 -12.23 21.02 -9.24
N ASN A 93 -12.48 21.67 -10.38
CA ASN A 93 -11.52 22.50 -11.09
C ASN A 93 -10.19 21.79 -11.44
N CYS A 94 -10.21 20.46 -11.55
CA CYS A 94 -9.04 19.69 -11.97
C CYS A 94 -8.72 19.94 -13.44
N ARG A 95 -7.46 19.82 -13.82
CA ARG A 95 -7.00 20.08 -15.19
C ARG A 95 -6.39 18.83 -15.78
N LYS A 96 -6.83 18.44 -16.98
CA LYS A 96 -6.26 17.27 -17.69
C LYS A 96 -4.78 17.49 -17.94
N MET A 97 -3.95 16.51 -17.60
CA MET A 97 -2.52 16.51 -17.89
C MET A 97 -2.32 16.09 -19.34
N LEU A 98 -1.97 17.05 -20.21
CA LEU A 98 -1.70 16.79 -21.64
C LEU A 98 -0.24 16.38 -21.85
N SER A 99 0.64 16.90 -21.01
CA SER A 99 2.05 16.52 -20.83
C SER A 99 2.51 17.05 -19.47
N ASP A 100 3.75 16.74 -19.06
CA ASP A 100 4.32 17.16 -17.76
C ASP A 100 4.24 18.67 -17.51
N TYR A 101 4.24 19.48 -18.57
CA TYR A 101 4.27 20.95 -18.48
C TYR A 101 3.04 21.62 -19.08
N ASN A 102 2.05 20.86 -19.56
CA ASN A 102 0.87 21.41 -20.20
C ASN A 102 -0.42 20.83 -19.62
N LEU A 103 -1.25 21.73 -19.11
CA LEU A 103 -2.52 21.42 -18.50
C LEU A 103 -3.66 21.96 -19.37
N GLY A 104 -4.63 21.09 -19.65
CA GLY A 104 -5.87 21.45 -20.32
C GLY A 104 -6.71 22.46 -19.51
N PRO A 105 -7.88 22.82 -20.05
CA PRO A 105 -8.84 23.64 -19.31
C PRO A 105 -9.33 22.90 -18.05
N PRO A 106 -9.76 23.64 -17.01
CA PRO A 106 -10.34 23.02 -15.83
C PRO A 106 -11.69 22.38 -16.15
N ILE A 107 -11.96 21.24 -15.52
CA ILE A 107 -13.28 20.60 -15.50
C ILE A 107 -14.00 20.96 -14.19
N ASN A 108 -15.31 21.17 -14.26
CA ASN A 108 -16.06 21.70 -13.11
C ASN A 108 -16.05 20.75 -11.90
N GLN A 109 -16.41 19.49 -12.12
CA GLN A 109 -16.46 18.48 -11.07
C GLN A 109 -16.31 17.07 -11.63
N THR A 110 -15.83 16.15 -10.80
CA THR A 110 -15.55 14.78 -11.23
C THR A 110 -15.45 13.79 -10.07
N HIS A 111 -15.71 12.50 -10.36
CA HIS A 111 -15.54 11.38 -9.44
C HIS A 111 -14.28 10.59 -9.81
N PRO A 112 -13.22 10.58 -8.98
CA PRO A 112 -12.02 9.85 -9.28
C PRO A 112 -12.20 8.34 -9.01
N ILE A 113 -11.70 7.51 -9.93
CA ILE A 113 -11.50 6.06 -9.68
C ILE A 113 -10.15 5.79 -9.02
N TRP A 114 -9.20 6.73 -9.11
CA TRP A 114 -7.89 6.66 -8.48
C TRP A 114 -7.37 8.06 -8.18
N TYR A 115 -6.56 8.19 -7.12
CA TYR A 115 -5.70 9.35 -6.93
C TYR A 115 -4.40 9.03 -6.19
N HIS A 116 -3.43 9.92 -6.36
CA HIS A 116 -2.24 10.03 -5.53
C HIS A 116 -2.00 11.50 -5.15
N ALA A 117 -1.92 11.77 -3.86
CA ALA A 117 -1.82 13.12 -3.30
C ALA A 117 -0.39 13.43 -2.83
N ASP A 118 0.12 14.59 -3.27
CA ASP A 118 1.22 15.29 -2.64
C ASP A 118 0.63 16.32 -1.66
N ASN A 119 0.54 15.92 -0.40
CA ASN A 119 -0.04 16.75 0.65
C ASN A 119 0.82 17.98 0.99
N GLN A 120 2.12 17.94 0.71
CA GLN A 120 3.02 19.08 0.92
C GLN A 120 2.84 20.13 -0.17
N ALA A 121 2.70 19.69 -1.43
CA ALA A 121 2.44 20.58 -2.57
C ALA A 121 0.97 21.00 -2.66
N GLN A 122 0.08 20.43 -1.84
CA GLN A 122 -1.37 20.63 -1.90
C GLN A 122 -1.95 20.29 -3.29
N THR A 123 -1.42 19.22 -3.88
CA THR A 123 -1.83 18.73 -5.20
C THR A 123 -2.13 17.24 -5.16
N LEU A 124 -2.98 16.78 -6.07
CA LEU A 124 -3.15 15.37 -6.33
C LEU A 124 -3.28 15.12 -7.82
N GLU A 125 -2.78 13.97 -8.22
CA GLU A 125 -3.06 13.37 -9.51
C GLU A 125 -4.28 12.48 -9.35
N ALA A 126 -5.25 12.59 -10.25
CA ALA A 126 -6.46 11.79 -10.26
C ALA A 126 -6.71 11.18 -11.64
N GLN A 127 -7.32 9.99 -11.63
CA GLN A 127 -7.93 9.40 -12.81
C GLN A 127 -9.43 9.37 -12.60
N ILE A 128 -10.17 9.89 -13.58
CA ILE A 128 -11.59 10.23 -13.47
C ILE A 128 -12.50 9.17 -14.11
N ASP A 129 -11.94 8.41 -15.04
CA ASP A 129 -12.62 7.37 -15.77
C ASP A 129 -11.58 6.34 -16.24
N GLY A 130 -12.04 5.19 -16.69
CA GLY A 130 -11.16 4.14 -17.22
C GLY A 130 -10.45 4.52 -18.53
N SER A 131 -10.47 5.78 -18.97
CA SER A 131 -9.83 6.24 -20.21
C SER A 131 -8.30 6.22 -20.15
N GLY A 132 -7.72 6.16 -18.94
CA GLY A 132 -6.28 6.33 -18.74
C GLY A 132 -5.87 7.79 -18.51
N ASP A 133 -6.74 8.76 -18.77
CA ASP A 133 -6.42 10.18 -18.62
C ASP A 133 -6.19 10.57 -17.16
N LYS A 134 -5.13 11.37 -16.95
CA LYS A 134 -4.72 11.89 -15.64
C LYS A 134 -5.06 13.37 -15.52
N TYR A 135 -5.40 13.78 -14.32
CA TYR A 135 -5.83 15.13 -13.99
C TYR A 135 -5.09 15.63 -12.77
N LEU A 136 -4.61 16.86 -12.84
CA LEU A 136 -4.05 17.55 -11.69
C LEU A 136 -5.16 18.34 -10.99
N CYS A 137 -5.36 18.07 -9.71
CA CYS A 137 -6.23 18.83 -8.83
C CYS A 137 -5.38 19.51 -7.75
N THR A 138 -5.79 20.70 -7.32
CA THR A 138 -5.10 21.46 -6.27
C THR A 138 -6.09 21.87 -5.19
N TRP A 139 -5.60 22.08 -3.97
CA TRP A 139 -6.38 22.71 -2.90
C TRP A 139 -5.55 23.77 -2.19
N THR A 140 -6.21 24.58 -1.40
CA THR A 140 -5.58 25.60 -0.55
C THR A 140 -6.01 25.39 0.90
N GLU A 141 -7.29 25.11 1.12
CA GLU A 141 -7.87 24.93 2.44
C GLU A 141 -8.11 23.45 2.76
N SER A 142 -8.08 23.13 4.06
CA SER A 142 -8.32 21.76 4.53
C SER A 142 -9.73 21.23 4.21
N THR A 143 -10.69 22.14 4.00
CA THR A 143 -12.09 21.84 3.69
C THR A 143 -12.38 21.77 2.19
N ASP A 144 -11.40 22.04 1.33
CA ASP A 144 -11.61 22.00 -0.11
C ASP A 144 -11.99 20.57 -0.56
N PRO A 145 -12.89 20.41 -1.55
CA PRO A 145 -13.27 19.10 -2.05
C PRO A 145 -12.06 18.26 -2.51
N ASN A 146 -11.03 18.92 -3.06
CA ASN A 146 -9.80 18.27 -3.52
C ASN A 146 -8.92 17.78 -2.36
N ASN A 147 -9.16 18.20 -1.11
CA ASN A 147 -8.49 17.72 0.09
C ASN A 147 -9.29 16.65 0.86
N VAL A 148 -10.53 16.38 0.47
CA VAL A 148 -11.34 15.33 1.11
C VAL A 148 -10.74 13.95 0.80
N ARG A 149 -10.70 13.07 1.80
CA ARG A 149 -10.19 11.69 1.70
C ARG A 149 -11.18 10.70 2.33
N PRO A 150 -11.43 9.54 1.70
CA PRO A 150 -12.28 8.51 2.28
C PRO A 150 -11.66 7.90 3.53
N TYR A 151 -12.54 7.54 4.46
CA TYR A 151 -12.23 6.67 5.59
C TYR A 151 -12.60 5.24 5.23
N CYS A 152 -11.87 4.27 5.77
CA CYS A 152 -12.15 2.85 5.62
C CYS A 152 -11.94 2.12 6.96
N ASP A 153 -12.83 1.19 7.28
CA ASP A 153 -12.76 0.37 8.48
C ASP A 153 -12.39 -1.09 8.13
N GLY A 154 -11.69 -1.80 9.02
CA GLY A 154 -11.47 -3.25 8.90
C GLY A 154 -10.57 -3.67 7.73
N CYS A 155 -9.62 -2.83 7.33
CA CYS A 155 -8.73 -3.06 6.20
C CYS A 155 -7.64 -4.09 6.52
N SER A 156 -7.07 -4.67 5.48
CA SER A 156 -5.88 -5.53 5.58
C SER A 156 -4.64 -4.77 5.15
N SER A 157 -3.57 -4.82 5.93
CA SER A 157 -2.26 -4.30 5.48
C SER A 157 -1.79 -5.09 4.27
N ALA A 158 -1.25 -4.39 3.27
CA ALA A 158 -0.36 -5.04 2.33
C ALA A 158 0.99 -5.16 3.04
N ASP A 159 1.34 -6.35 3.51
CA ASP A 159 2.63 -6.57 4.12
C ASP A 159 3.72 -6.31 3.06
N THR A 160 4.35 -5.14 3.14
CA THR A 160 5.61 -4.87 2.43
C THR A 160 6.69 -5.66 3.15
N GLU A 161 6.89 -6.92 2.74
CA GLU A 161 8.05 -7.67 3.21
C GLU A 161 9.31 -6.90 2.79
N ASN A 162 10.09 -6.51 3.80
CA ASN A 162 11.36 -5.80 3.69
C ASN A 162 12.23 -6.40 2.59
N SER A 163 12.28 -5.72 1.45
CA SER A 163 13.46 -5.78 0.59
C SER A 163 14.57 -5.02 1.31
N GLN A 164 15.47 -5.70 2.01
CA GLN A 164 16.77 -5.14 2.42
C GLN A 164 17.72 -6.27 2.86
N PRO A 165 19.04 -6.16 2.61
CA PRO A 165 19.79 -5.54 1.51
C PRO A 165 20.45 -6.55 0.56
#